data_AF-A0A2V8LM63-F1
#
_entry.id   AF-A0A2V8LM63-F1
#
_cell.length_a   1.000
_cell.length_b   1.000
_cell.length_c   1.000
_cell.angle_alpha   90.00
_cell.angle_beta   90.00
_cell.angle_gamma   90.00
#
_symmetry.space_group_name_H-M   'P 1'
#
loop_
_entity.id
_entity.type
_entity.pdbx_description
1 polymer ?
#
loop_
_entity_poly.entity_id
_entity_poly.type
_entity_poly.pdbx_seq_one_letter_code
_entity_poly.pdbx_strand_id
1 'polypeptide(L)'
;MRAKQPKIVAVSGFSSNVGKTTLVCELLRQLPGWEAIKLTRGHYRSCGRDPAGCCVSDLLRDEPVVRSGRETNYEKGKDTGHFWDAGASNVHWVIVKDDQVKRGIDEALARVEADGVIVEGNSFLEYIRADLMIMCARSDGGKIKPSARRVAASSDFLYLSTLEANATSAKRQFEQFRAGLNFPIDLSNAQIITREDLPRLWSRIYRGDIAEPVVNLPPPVVAM
;
A
#
# COMPACT_ATOMS: atom_id res chain seq x y z
N MET A 1 -13.65 -18.37 -18.61
CA MET A 1 -12.52 -17.41 -18.67
C MET A 1 -12.08 -17.13 -17.24
N ARG A 2 -10.80 -17.25 -16.89
CA ARG A 2 -10.33 -16.79 -15.57
C ARG A 2 -10.51 -15.28 -15.54
N ALA A 3 -11.21 -14.76 -14.53
CA ALA A 3 -11.21 -13.32 -14.28
C ALA A 3 -9.75 -12.86 -14.19
N LYS A 4 -9.41 -11.81 -14.94
CA LYS A 4 -8.07 -11.20 -14.88
C LYS A 4 -7.88 -10.73 -13.43
N GLN A 5 -6.83 -11.19 -12.77
CA GLN A 5 -6.52 -10.71 -11.43
C GLN A 5 -5.93 -9.30 -11.55
N PRO A 6 -6.36 -8.34 -10.72
CA PRO A 6 -5.83 -6.98 -10.77
C PRO A 6 -4.36 -6.99 -10.34
N LYS A 7 -3.58 -6.07 -10.88
CA LYS A 7 -2.25 -5.78 -10.39
C LYS A 7 -2.33 -5.18 -8.99
N ILE A 8 -1.59 -5.75 -8.03
CA ILE A 8 -1.65 -5.36 -6.62
C ILE A 8 -0.39 -4.56 -6.26
N VAL A 9 -0.57 -3.28 -5.94
CA VAL A 9 0.47 -2.44 -5.33
C VAL A 9 0.18 -2.29 -3.84
N ALA A 10 1.04 -2.82 -2.99
CA ALA A 10 0.91 -2.73 -1.54
C ALA A 10 1.61 -1.49 -0.98
N VAL A 11 0.89 -0.72 -0.16
CA VAL A 11 1.45 0.35 0.67
C VAL A 11 1.34 -0.05 2.14
N SER A 12 2.46 -0.50 2.69
CA SER A 12 2.61 -0.92 4.09
C SER A 12 3.40 0.13 4.88
N GLY A 13 3.63 -0.07 6.18
CA GLY A 13 4.51 0.83 6.91
C GLY A 13 4.79 0.45 8.36
N PHE A 14 5.85 1.03 8.92
CA PHE A 14 6.35 0.70 10.26
C PHE A 14 5.29 0.91 11.33
N SER A 15 4.50 1.98 11.24
CA SER A 15 3.42 2.25 12.19
C SER A 15 2.30 3.12 11.59
N SER A 16 1.46 3.69 12.45
CA SER A 16 0.47 4.69 12.04
C SER A 16 1.18 6.03 11.79
N ASN A 17 0.62 6.88 10.93
CA ASN A 17 1.14 8.24 10.67
C ASN A 17 2.58 8.29 10.11
N VAL A 18 2.98 7.27 9.37
CA VAL A 18 4.28 7.19 8.66
C VAL A 18 4.19 7.59 7.17
N GLY A 19 3.09 8.21 6.74
CA GLY A 19 2.91 8.68 5.36
C GLY A 19 2.23 7.71 4.38
N LYS A 20 1.68 6.57 4.84
CA LYS A 20 0.99 5.59 3.95
C LYS A 20 -0.16 6.22 3.15
N THR A 21 -1.13 6.83 3.82
CA THR A 21 -2.28 7.47 3.17
C THR A 21 -1.83 8.53 2.17
N THR A 22 -0.84 9.35 2.53
CA THR A 22 -0.23 10.34 1.63
C THR A 22 0.35 9.68 0.38
N LEU A 23 1.16 8.63 0.54
CA LEU A 23 1.76 7.93 -0.58
C LEU A 23 0.70 7.29 -1.49
N VAL A 24 -0.34 6.65 -0.91
CA VAL A 24 -1.45 6.11 -1.69
C VAL A 24 -2.10 7.20 -2.53
N CYS A 25 -2.40 8.37 -1.96
CA CYS A 25 -2.96 9.49 -2.71
C CYS A 25 -2.01 10.01 -3.81
N GLU A 26 -0.71 10.00 -3.60
CA GLU A 26 0.25 10.39 -4.65
C GLU A 26 0.28 9.39 -5.81
N LEU A 27 0.20 8.10 -5.50
CA LEU A 27 0.12 7.04 -6.50
C LEU A 27 -1.19 7.09 -7.28
N LEU A 28 -2.35 7.22 -6.61
CA LEU A 28 -3.66 7.29 -7.26
C LEU A 28 -3.77 8.45 -8.26
N ARG A 29 -3.24 9.63 -7.92
CA ARG A 29 -3.20 10.78 -8.84
C ARG A 29 -2.43 10.51 -10.13
N GLN A 30 -1.51 9.55 -10.10
CA GLN A 30 -0.67 9.16 -11.22
C GLN A 30 -1.13 7.85 -11.86
N LEU A 31 -2.21 7.23 -11.37
CA LEU A 31 -2.74 5.94 -11.83
C LEU A 31 -4.24 6.06 -12.07
N PRO A 32 -4.66 6.80 -13.12
CA PRO A 32 -6.07 7.02 -13.40
C PRO A 32 -6.80 5.69 -13.64
N GLY A 33 -8.00 5.56 -13.09
CA GLY A 33 -8.82 4.36 -13.22
C GLY A 33 -8.48 3.25 -12.23
N TRP A 34 -7.38 3.35 -11.46
CA TRP A 34 -7.06 2.37 -10.43
C TRP A 34 -7.98 2.51 -9.21
N GLU A 35 -8.20 1.38 -8.55
CA GLU A 35 -8.97 1.29 -7.32
C GLU A 35 -8.07 1.31 -6.08
N ALA A 36 -8.67 1.50 -4.90
CA ALA A 36 -7.95 1.44 -3.64
C ALA A 36 -8.64 0.53 -2.61
N ILE A 37 -7.84 -0.21 -1.85
CA ILE A 37 -8.31 -0.97 -0.69
C ILE A 37 -7.66 -0.39 0.56
N LYS A 38 -8.46 -0.01 1.55
CA LYS A 38 -7.99 0.29 2.90
C LYS A 38 -8.26 -0.91 3.79
N LEU A 39 -7.22 -1.56 4.33
CA LEU A 39 -7.41 -2.59 5.36
C LEU A 39 -7.22 -2.01 6.76
N THR A 40 -8.30 -2.04 7.54
CA THR A 40 -8.29 -1.72 8.96
C THR A 40 -8.51 -2.98 9.78
N ARG A 41 -7.45 -3.44 10.45
CA ARG A 41 -7.52 -4.51 11.43
C ARG A 41 -7.89 -3.91 12.80
N GLY A 42 -9.13 -4.12 13.22
CA GLY A 42 -9.62 -3.68 14.51
C GLY A 42 -9.16 -4.63 15.61
N HIS A 43 -8.98 -4.08 16.81
CA HIS A 43 -8.66 -4.84 18.01
C HIS A 43 -9.75 -4.56 19.04
N TYR A 44 -10.41 -5.60 19.55
CA TYR A 44 -11.23 -5.45 20.75
C TYR A 44 -10.28 -4.97 21.87
N ARG A 45 -10.43 -3.71 22.29
CA ARG A 45 -9.73 -3.09 23.43
C ARG A 45 -8.23 -2.74 23.30
N SER A 46 -7.54 -2.89 22.14
CA SER A 46 -6.08 -2.65 22.10
C SER A 46 -5.61 -1.24 21.69
N CYS A 47 -6.49 -0.30 21.30
CA CYS A 47 -6.03 1.04 20.93
C CYS A 47 -5.65 1.89 22.14
N GLY A 48 -6.02 1.50 23.38
CA GLY A 48 -5.83 2.29 24.61
C GLY A 48 -6.56 3.64 24.60
N ARG A 49 -7.24 3.96 23.49
CA ARG A 49 -8.16 5.08 23.36
C ARG A 49 -9.52 4.64 23.89
N ASP A 50 -10.24 5.61 24.46
CA ASP A 50 -11.68 5.57 24.72
C ASP A 50 -12.39 4.70 23.67
N PRO A 51 -13.32 3.79 24.02
CA PRO A 51 -14.19 3.12 23.05
C PRO A 51 -14.79 4.09 22.01
N ALA A 52 -15.08 5.34 22.38
CA ALA A 52 -15.49 6.40 21.44
C ALA A 52 -14.36 6.87 20.48
N GLY A 53 -13.11 6.54 20.78
CA GLY A 53 -11.89 6.83 20.02
C GLY A 53 -11.27 5.62 19.28
N CYS A 54 -11.81 4.40 19.43
CA CYS A 54 -11.47 3.26 18.58
C CYS A 54 -12.28 3.34 17.28
N CYS A 55 -11.66 3.79 16.20
CA CYS A 55 -12.36 4.28 15.01
C CYS A 55 -13.28 3.26 14.29
N VAL A 56 -13.21 1.98 14.66
CA VAL A 56 -13.94 0.90 13.97
C VAL A 56 -14.51 -0.17 14.91
N SER A 57 -14.43 -0.02 16.24
CA SER A 57 -14.91 -1.08 17.16
C SER A 57 -16.37 -1.43 16.92
N ASP A 58 -17.21 -0.41 16.71
CA ASP A 58 -18.65 -0.57 16.45
C ASP A 58 -18.97 -1.16 15.08
N LEU A 59 -17.95 -1.25 14.22
CA LEU A 59 -18.03 -1.82 12.87
C LEU A 59 -17.53 -3.26 12.81
N LEU A 60 -16.89 -3.77 13.88
CA LEU A 60 -16.46 -5.16 13.94
C LEU A 60 -17.67 -6.11 14.02
N ARG A 61 -17.64 -7.18 13.24
CA ARG A 61 -18.68 -8.21 13.17
C ARG A 61 -18.03 -9.60 13.24
N ASP A 62 -18.84 -10.65 13.32
CA ASP A 62 -18.33 -12.03 13.29
C ASP A 62 -17.79 -12.42 11.91
N GLU A 63 -18.21 -11.69 10.89
CA GLU A 63 -17.71 -11.78 9.52
C GLU A 63 -16.94 -10.50 9.12
N PRO A 64 -15.99 -10.59 8.18
CA PRO A 64 -15.37 -9.41 7.58
C PRO A 64 -16.41 -8.44 7.06
N VAL A 65 -16.16 -7.14 7.21
CA VAL A 65 -17.00 -6.10 6.60
C VAL A 65 -16.20 -5.46 5.48
N VAL A 66 -16.73 -5.53 4.26
CA VAL A 66 -16.18 -4.84 3.08
C VAL A 66 -17.20 -3.82 2.59
N ARG A 67 -16.91 -2.52 2.76
CA ARG A 67 -17.73 -1.42 2.24
C ARG A 67 -17.12 -0.93 0.93
N SER A 68 -17.89 -0.87 -0.15
CA SER A 68 -17.43 -0.49 -1.48
C SER A 68 -18.34 0.58 -2.07
N GLY A 69 -17.80 1.43 -2.95
CA GLY A 69 -18.55 2.53 -3.53
C GLY A 69 -18.62 3.76 -2.63
N ARG A 70 -18.64 4.93 -3.27
CA ARG A 70 -18.47 6.23 -2.62
C ARG A 70 -19.52 6.51 -1.56
N GLU A 71 -20.77 6.16 -1.83
CA GLU A 71 -21.90 6.39 -0.91
C GLU A 71 -21.73 5.67 0.43
N THR A 72 -21.04 4.53 0.47
CA THR A 72 -20.96 3.68 1.66
C THR A 72 -19.75 3.95 2.55
N ASN A 73 -18.68 4.56 2.00
CA ASN A 73 -17.41 4.68 2.71
C ASN A 73 -16.64 6.00 2.50
N TYR A 74 -17.22 6.97 1.78
CA TYR A 74 -16.63 8.31 1.70
C TYR A 74 -16.92 9.09 2.99
N GLU A 75 -15.85 9.56 3.63
CA GLU A 75 -15.94 10.49 4.76
C GLU A 75 -14.78 11.49 4.67
N LYS A 76 -15.11 12.79 4.64
CA LYS A 76 -14.13 13.86 4.49
C LYS A 76 -13.11 13.83 5.64
N GLY A 77 -11.82 13.86 5.29
CA GLY A 77 -10.72 13.86 6.26
C GLY A 77 -10.39 12.49 6.86
N LYS A 78 -11.01 11.40 6.37
CA LYS A 78 -10.59 10.03 6.67
C LYS A 78 -9.75 9.44 5.54
N ASP A 79 -9.03 8.36 5.82
CA ASP A 79 -8.17 7.69 4.85
C ASP A 79 -8.92 7.32 3.55
N THR A 80 -10.11 6.72 3.65
CA THR A 80 -10.94 6.35 2.48
C THR A 80 -11.42 7.58 1.70
N GLY A 81 -11.79 8.66 2.39
CA GLY A 81 -12.14 9.93 1.76
C GLY A 81 -10.96 10.52 0.97
N HIS A 82 -9.75 10.47 1.54
CA HIS A 82 -8.54 10.91 0.84
C HIS A 82 -8.23 10.07 -0.41
N PHE A 83 -8.57 8.78 -0.44
CA PHE A 83 -8.41 7.95 -1.63
C PHE A 83 -9.37 8.37 -2.74
N TRP A 84 -10.64 8.61 -2.41
CA TRP A 84 -11.62 9.15 -3.33
C TRP A 84 -11.19 10.51 -3.89
N ASP A 85 -10.80 11.44 -3.01
CA ASP A 85 -10.36 12.79 -3.40
C ASP A 85 -9.08 12.77 -4.26
N ALA A 86 -8.27 11.71 -4.13
CA ALA A 86 -7.08 11.50 -4.94
C ALA A 86 -7.35 10.87 -6.32
N GLY A 87 -8.59 10.48 -6.62
CA GLY A 87 -9.00 9.99 -7.93
C GLY A 87 -9.11 8.47 -8.05
N ALA A 88 -9.20 7.72 -6.95
CA ALA A 88 -9.54 6.30 -7.04
C ALA A 88 -10.89 6.11 -7.75
N SER A 89 -10.96 5.19 -8.72
CA SER A 89 -12.20 4.87 -9.44
C SER A 89 -13.22 4.17 -8.53
N ASN A 90 -12.74 3.35 -7.61
CA ASN A 90 -13.48 2.78 -6.49
C ASN A 90 -12.60 2.66 -5.24
N VAL A 91 -13.23 2.63 -4.06
CA VAL A 91 -12.56 2.39 -2.79
C VAL A 91 -13.28 1.27 -2.04
N HIS A 92 -12.53 0.27 -1.57
CA HIS A 92 -13.03 -0.79 -0.70
C HIS A 92 -12.40 -0.64 0.69
N TRP A 93 -13.25 -0.48 1.70
CA TRP A 93 -12.82 -0.43 3.09
C TRP A 93 -13.06 -1.78 3.74
N VAL A 94 -11.96 -2.45 4.10
CA VAL A 94 -11.94 -3.77 4.74
C VAL A 94 -11.75 -3.60 6.24
N ILE A 95 -12.74 -4.02 7.01
CA ILE A 95 -12.75 -3.93 8.47
C ILE A 95 -12.82 -5.36 9.02
N VAL A 96 -11.78 -5.76 9.75
CA VAL A 96 -11.57 -7.15 10.15
C VAL A 96 -11.04 -7.28 11.57
N LYS A 97 -11.40 -8.37 12.24
CA LYS A 97 -10.68 -8.96 13.38
C LYS A 97 -9.40 -9.67 12.90
N ASP A 98 -8.57 -10.12 13.83
CA ASP A 98 -7.27 -10.74 13.51
C ASP A 98 -7.37 -12.02 12.69
N ASP A 99 -8.35 -12.87 12.98
CA ASP A 99 -8.66 -14.13 12.29
C ASP A 99 -9.39 -13.94 10.95
N GLN A 100 -9.90 -12.74 10.69
CA GLN A 100 -10.69 -12.39 9.51
C GLN A 100 -9.87 -11.80 8.36
N VAL A 101 -8.59 -11.48 8.58
CA VAL A 101 -7.77 -10.70 7.63
C VAL A 101 -7.74 -11.33 6.24
N LYS A 102 -7.44 -12.64 6.14
CA LYS A 102 -7.36 -13.34 4.85
C LYS A 102 -8.69 -13.26 4.10
N ARG A 103 -9.78 -13.58 4.78
CA ARG A 103 -11.10 -13.61 4.15
C ARG A 103 -11.58 -12.23 3.72
N GLY A 104 -11.32 -11.21 4.54
CA GLY A 104 -11.68 -9.83 4.22
C GLY A 104 -10.91 -9.25 3.04
N ILE A 105 -9.60 -9.55 2.90
CA ILE A 105 -8.85 -9.11 1.73
C ILE A 105 -9.23 -9.88 0.46
N ASP A 106 -9.47 -11.19 0.57
CA ASP A 106 -9.94 -12.02 -0.56
C ASP A 106 -11.29 -11.49 -1.10
N GLU A 107 -12.23 -11.15 -0.20
CA GLU A 107 -13.52 -10.58 -0.57
C GLU A 107 -13.40 -9.21 -1.23
N ALA A 108 -12.50 -8.34 -0.74
CA ALA A 108 -12.29 -7.03 -1.36
C ALA A 108 -11.63 -7.14 -2.73
N LEU A 109 -10.61 -7.99 -2.89
CA LEU A 109 -9.95 -8.22 -4.18
C LEU A 109 -10.90 -8.81 -5.22
N ALA A 110 -11.84 -9.68 -4.79
CA ALA A 110 -12.87 -10.21 -5.68
C ALA A 110 -13.88 -9.16 -6.19
N ARG A 111 -13.94 -7.99 -5.55
CA ARG A 111 -14.80 -6.85 -5.94
C ARG A 111 -14.07 -5.82 -6.79
N VAL A 112 -12.77 -5.97 -7.00
CA VAL A 112 -11.99 -5.03 -7.83
C VAL A 112 -12.30 -5.30 -9.30
N GLU A 113 -12.67 -4.24 -10.02
CA GLU A 113 -13.00 -4.32 -11.45
C GLU A 113 -11.88 -3.71 -12.32
N ALA A 114 -11.12 -2.76 -11.78
CA ALA A 114 -9.97 -2.16 -12.46
C ALA A 114 -8.81 -3.15 -12.68
N ASP A 115 -7.97 -2.83 -13.66
CA ASP A 115 -6.75 -3.59 -13.95
C ASP A 115 -5.70 -3.52 -12.83
N GLY A 116 -5.82 -2.55 -11.92
CA GLY A 116 -4.89 -2.36 -10.82
C GLY A 116 -5.55 -1.77 -9.58
N VAL A 117 -5.00 -2.16 -8.42
CA VAL A 117 -5.47 -1.75 -7.10
C VAL A 117 -4.31 -1.43 -6.18
N ILE A 118 -4.45 -0.35 -5.40
CA ILE A 118 -3.50 0.00 -4.33
C ILE A 118 -4.08 -0.45 -2.99
N VAL A 119 -3.37 -1.30 -2.25
CA VAL A 119 -3.82 -1.82 -0.97
C VAL A 119 -3.01 -1.21 0.17
N GLU A 120 -3.65 -0.40 1.01
CA GLU A 120 -3.03 0.16 2.22
C GLU A 120 -3.23 -0.77 3.43
N GLY A 121 -2.15 -1.32 3.96
CA GLY A 121 -2.16 -2.17 5.16
C GLY A 121 -0.93 -3.06 5.28
N ASN A 122 -0.67 -3.59 6.48
CA ASN A 122 0.42 -4.55 6.68
C ASN A 122 -0.09 -5.99 6.70
N SER A 123 -1.16 -6.26 7.45
CA SER A 123 -1.54 -7.63 7.82
C SER A 123 -1.98 -8.51 6.65
N PHE A 124 -2.44 -7.93 5.53
CA PHE A 124 -2.84 -8.74 4.38
C PHE A 124 -1.66 -9.39 3.65
N LEU A 125 -0.46 -8.82 3.79
CA LEU A 125 0.76 -9.31 3.14
C LEU A 125 1.27 -10.63 3.73
N GLU A 126 0.69 -11.10 4.84
CA GLU A 126 0.91 -12.45 5.36
C GLU A 126 0.15 -13.51 4.53
N TYR A 127 -0.79 -13.09 3.68
CA TYR A 127 -1.69 -13.99 2.92
C TYR A 127 -1.66 -13.74 1.41
N ILE A 128 -1.40 -12.50 0.99
CA ILE A 128 -1.43 -12.07 -0.40
C ILE A 128 -0.04 -11.57 -0.81
N ARG A 129 0.45 -12.07 -1.94
CA ARG A 129 1.65 -11.53 -2.58
C ARG A 129 1.25 -10.34 -3.46
N ALA A 130 1.84 -9.18 -3.20
CA ALA A 130 1.72 -8.02 -4.08
C ALA A 130 2.70 -8.12 -5.26
N ASP A 131 2.35 -7.48 -6.38
CA ASP A 131 3.25 -7.32 -7.53
C ASP A 131 4.33 -6.27 -7.27
N LEU A 132 4.01 -5.31 -6.39
CA LEU A 132 4.95 -4.32 -5.89
C LEU A 132 4.62 -3.98 -4.44
N MET A 133 5.61 -4.02 -3.56
CA MET A 133 5.45 -3.68 -2.15
C MET A 133 6.32 -2.48 -1.76
N ILE A 134 5.65 -1.42 -1.28
CA ILE A 134 6.29 -0.21 -0.75
C ILE A 134 6.02 -0.14 0.75
N MET A 135 7.08 -0.12 1.55
CA MET A 135 7.01 0.05 2.99
C MET A 135 7.32 1.49 3.38
N CYS A 136 6.41 2.15 4.08
CA CYS A 136 6.60 3.52 4.56
C CYS A 136 7.21 3.55 5.96
N ALA A 137 8.18 4.43 6.16
CA ALA A 137 8.72 4.80 7.47
C ALA A 137 8.92 6.32 7.52
N ARG A 138 8.98 6.90 8.72
CA ARG A 138 9.49 8.27 8.86
C ARG A 138 11.00 8.26 8.79
N SER A 139 11.60 9.32 8.26
CA SER A 139 13.05 9.44 8.20
C SER A 139 13.70 9.48 9.58
N ASP A 140 13.04 10.11 10.55
CA ASP A 140 13.45 10.19 11.96
C ASP A 140 13.13 8.91 12.76
N GLY A 141 12.59 7.88 12.11
CA GLY A 141 12.31 6.58 12.71
C GLY A 141 11.00 6.53 13.50
N GLY A 142 11.01 5.76 14.59
CA GLY A 142 9.87 5.60 15.50
C GLY A 142 9.47 4.14 15.71
N LYS A 143 8.25 3.93 16.22
CA LYS A 143 7.78 2.58 16.57
C LYS A 143 7.63 1.72 15.30
N ILE A 144 8.14 0.50 15.35
CA ILE A 144 7.90 -0.55 14.35
C ILE A 144 6.90 -1.54 14.93
N LYS A 145 5.73 -1.67 14.28
CA LYS A 145 4.69 -2.62 14.68
C LYS A 145 5.12 -4.06 14.36
N PRO A 146 4.69 -5.07 15.14
CA PRO A 146 4.95 -6.47 14.84
C PRO A 146 4.53 -6.88 13.42
N SER A 147 3.38 -6.40 12.94
CA SER A 147 2.92 -6.68 11.58
C SER A 147 3.81 -6.07 10.49
N ALA A 148 4.50 -4.95 10.75
CA ALA A 148 5.46 -4.40 9.80
C ALA A 148 6.73 -5.28 9.74
N ARG A 149 7.22 -5.72 10.91
CA ARG A 149 8.41 -6.58 11.01
C ARG A 149 8.24 -7.89 10.23
N ARG A 150 7.06 -8.50 10.29
CA ARG A 150 6.77 -9.77 9.60
C ARG A 150 6.87 -9.68 8.08
N VAL A 151 6.65 -8.50 7.50
CA VAL A 151 6.55 -8.32 6.05
C VAL A 151 7.68 -7.46 5.48
N ALA A 152 8.55 -6.90 6.33
CA ALA A 152 9.63 -5.98 5.93
C ALA A 152 10.56 -6.55 4.85
N ALA A 153 10.94 -7.82 4.98
CA ALA A 153 11.83 -8.51 4.04
C ALA A 153 11.25 -8.63 2.62
N SER A 154 9.92 -8.57 2.49
CA SER A 154 9.20 -8.66 1.20
C SER A 154 9.08 -7.32 0.48
N SER A 155 9.62 -6.24 1.04
CA SER A 155 9.48 -4.89 0.46
C SER A 155 10.44 -4.70 -0.72
N ASP A 156 9.93 -4.26 -1.86
CA ASP A 156 10.76 -3.80 -2.99
C ASP A 156 11.34 -2.41 -2.72
N PHE A 157 10.59 -1.59 -1.98
CA PHE A 157 10.94 -0.22 -1.68
C PHE A 157 10.67 0.13 -0.22
N LEU A 158 11.58 0.91 0.37
CA LEU A 158 11.36 1.63 1.62
C LEU A 158 11.18 3.12 1.32
N TYR A 159 9.96 3.61 1.44
CA TYR A 159 9.65 5.02 1.31
C TYR A 159 9.85 5.75 2.64
N LEU A 160 10.78 6.70 2.66
CA LEU A 160 10.99 7.58 3.81
C LEU A 160 10.13 8.83 3.65
N SER A 161 9.10 8.97 4.48
CA SER A 161 8.32 10.20 4.56
C SER A 161 9.17 11.29 5.22
N THR A 162 9.36 12.40 4.52
CA THR A 162 10.14 13.54 5.00
C THR A 162 9.20 14.73 5.23
N LEU A 163 9.03 15.14 6.49
CA LEU A 163 8.30 16.38 6.78
C LEU A 163 9.20 17.61 6.63
N GLU A 164 10.50 17.47 6.97
CA GLU A 164 11.45 18.60 7.04
C GLU A 164 12.87 18.24 6.52
N ALA A 165 13.03 17.05 5.93
CA ALA A 165 14.33 16.54 5.48
C ALA A 165 14.42 16.48 3.95
N ASN A 166 15.60 16.80 3.41
CA ASN A 166 15.93 16.46 2.02
C ASN A 166 16.31 14.97 1.91
N ALA A 167 16.40 14.44 0.70
CA ALA A 167 16.64 13.01 0.49
C ALA A 167 17.90 12.47 1.20
N THR A 168 18.98 13.27 1.22
CA THR A 168 20.25 12.89 1.86
C THR A 168 20.14 12.84 3.38
N SER A 169 19.56 13.87 4.01
CA SER A 169 19.40 13.90 5.46
C SER A 169 18.40 12.84 5.93
N ALA A 170 17.36 12.55 5.15
CA ALA A 170 16.39 11.52 5.46
C ALA A 170 17.01 10.12 5.53
N LYS A 171 17.82 9.76 4.54
CA LYS A 171 18.53 8.46 4.51
C LYS A 171 19.49 8.34 5.70
N ARG A 172 20.22 9.41 6.03
CA ARG A 172 21.13 9.42 7.19
C ARG A 172 20.40 9.24 8.52
N GLN A 173 19.31 9.98 8.74
CA GLN A 173 18.48 9.85 9.95
C GLN A 173 17.95 8.42 10.10
N PHE A 174 17.48 7.83 8.99
CA PHE A 174 16.96 6.48 9.01
C PHE A 174 18.03 5.44 9.35
N GLU A 175 19.25 5.58 8.80
CA GLU A 175 20.37 4.69 9.14
C GLU A 175 20.76 4.79 10.62
N GLN A 176 20.77 6.00 11.19
CA GLN A 176 21.01 6.21 12.62
C GLN A 176 19.93 5.53 13.47
N PHE A 177 18.66 5.71 13.10
CA PHE A 177 17.55 5.03 13.74
C PHE A 177 17.70 3.50 13.65
N ARG A 178 18.02 2.97 12.47
CA ARG A 178 18.18 1.53 12.22
C ARG A 178 19.31 0.94 13.05
N ALA A 179 20.44 1.64 13.16
CA ALA A 179 21.58 1.22 13.98
C ALA A 179 21.25 1.20 15.49
N GLY A 180 20.31 2.03 15.93
CA GLY A 180 19.83 2.08 17.31
C GLY A 180 18.77 1.04 17.68
N LEU A 181 18.31 0.22 16.73
CA LEU A 181 17.31 -0.82 17.03
C LEU A 181 17.93 -1.94 17.85
N ASN A 182 17.22 -2.36 18.90
CA ASN A 182 17.59 -3.53 19.72
C ASN A 182 17.14 -4.86 19.11
N PHE A 183 16.67 -4.85 17.85
CA PHE A 183 16.33 -6.02 17.08
C PHE A 183 16.66 -5.77 15.60
N PRO A 184 17.00 -6.82 14.83
CA PRO A 184 17.21 -6.67 13.40
C PRO A 184 15.87 -6.43 12.69
N ILE A 185 15.90 -5.56 11.68
CA ILE A 185 14.85 -5.44 10.68
C ILE A 185 15.46 -5.73 9.30
N ASP A 186 14.94 -6.75 8.64
CA ASP A 186 15.39 -7.11 7.31
C ASP A 186 14.73 -6.19 6.26
N LEU A 187 15.57 -5.41 5.59
CA LEU A 187 15.24 -4.52 4.49
C LEU A 187 16.22 -4.73 3.34
N SER A 188 16.89 -5.89 3.29
CA SER A 188 17.97 -6.17 2.34
C SER A 188 17.53 -6.07 0.88
N ASN A 189 16.26 -6.39 0.60
CA ASN A 189 15.67 -6.30 -0.74
C ASN A 189 15.12 -4.91 -1.09
N ALA A 190 14.99 -4.02 -0.10
CA ALA A 190 14.26 -2.77 -0.26
C ALA A 190 15.17 -1.64 -0.73
N GLN A 191 14.85 -1.04 -1.88
CA GLN A 191 15.49 0.21 -2.29
C GLN A 191 14.93 1.38 -1.47
N ILE A 192 15.79 2.14 -0.80
CA ILE A 192 15.40 3.33 -0.03
C ILE A 192 15.14 4.50 -0.97
N ILE A 193 13.92 5.02 -0.93
CA ILE A 193 13.43 6.11 -1.77
C ILE A 193 12.77 7.21 -0.91
N THR A 194 12.70 8.41 -1.47
CA THR A 194 11.91 9.52 -0.92
C THR A 194 10.88 9.99 -1.94
N ARG A 195 10.16 11.07 -1.62
CA ARG A 195 9.21 11.70 -2.54
C ARG A 195 9.84 12.06 -3.90
N GLU A 196 11.10 12.51 -3.90
CA GLU A 196 11.84 12.91 -5.10
C GLU A 196 12.09 11.73 -6.06
N ASP A 197 12.10 10.49 -5.54
CA ASP A 197 12.32 9.28 -6.31
C ASP A 197 11.00 8.68 -6.88
N LEU A 198 9.83 9.15 -6.44
CA LEU A 198 8.53 8.59 -6.87
C LEU A 198 8.33 8.54 -8.40
N PRO A 199 8.79 9.52 -9.19
CA PRO A 199 8.68 9.41 -10.64
C PRO A 199 9.30 8.14 -11.24
N ARG A 200 10.34 7.60 -10.60
CA ARG A 200 11.00 6.36 -11.02
C ARG A 200 10.12 5.13 -10.79
N LEU A 201 9.28 5.15 -9.75
CA LEU A 201 8.36 4.06 -9.42
C LEU A 201 7.29 3.87 -10.48
N TRP A 202 6.80 4.95 -11.08
CA TRP A 202 5.75 4.88 -12.09
C TRP A 202 6.15 3.94 -13.23
N SER A 203 7.40 3.99 -13.67
CA SER A 203 7.90 3.09 -14.72
C SER A 203 7.85 1.60 -14.33
N ARG A 204 7.93 1.24 -13.04
CA ARG A 204 7.78 -0.16 -12.58
C ARG A 204 6.31 -0.56 -12.47
N ILE A 205 5.45 0.39 -12.09
CA ILE A 205 4.01 0.15 -12.03
C ILE A 205 3.44 0.03 -13.46
N TYR A 206 3.87 0.88 -14.40
CA TYR A 206 3.42 0.86 -15.80
C TYR A 206 4.10 -0.20 -16.68
N ARG A 207 5.30 -0.69 -16.35
CA ARG A 207 5.96 -1.75 -17.16
C ARG A 207 5.22 -3.09 -17.22
N GLY A 208 4.16 -3.27 -16.42
CA GLY A 208 3.24 -4.39 -16.58
C GLY A 208 2.17 -4.19 -17.66
N ASP A 209 1.98 -2.95 -18.14
CA ASP A 209 0.85 -2.55 -19.00
C ASP A 209 1.30 -2.12 -20.41
N ILE A 210 2.60 -1.95 -20.66
CA ILE A 210 3.13 -1.71 -22.00
C ILE A 210 3.46 -3.07 -22.62
N ALA A 211 2.56 -3.60 -23.43
CA ALA A 211 2.96 -4.56 -24.45
C ALA A 211 4.06 -3.87 -25.28
N GLU A 212 5.25 -4.48 -25.38
CA GLU A 212 6.28 -3.96 -26.27
C GLU A 212 5.64 -3.75 -27.66
N PRO A 213 5.90 -2.61 -28.33
CA PRO A 213 5.44 -2.47 -29.70
C PRO A 213 6.09 -3.59 -30.49
N VAL A 214 5.26 -4.48 -31.06
CA VAL A 214 5.73 -5.46 -32.03
C VAL A 214 6.25 -4.67 -33.21
N VAL A 215 7.56 -4.44 -33.24
CA VAL A 215 8.24 -3.90 -34.40
C VAL A 215 8.20 -5.02 -35.45
N ASN A 216 7.20 -4.97 -36.33
CA ASN A 216 7.20 -5.77 -37.55
C ASN A 216 8.33 -5.25 -38.44
N LEU A 217 9.53 -5.78 -38.23
CA LEU A 217 10.62 -5.63 -39.18
C LEU A 217 10.21 -6.40 -40.45
N PRO A 218 10.22 -5.75 -41.64
CA PRO A 218 10.02 -6.47 -42.88
C PRO A 218 11.09 -7.56 -43.02
N PRO A 219 10.76 -8.71 -43.62
CA PRO A 219 11.73 -9.77 -43.82
C PRO A 219 12.94 -9.24 -44.59
N PRO A 220 14.16 -9.72 -44.28
CA PRO A 220 15.36 -9.25 -44.95
C PRO A 220 15.20 -9.45 -46.45
N VAL A 221 15.40 -8.37 -47.20
CA VAL A 221 15.47 -8.41 -48.65
C VAL A 221 16.68 -9.26 -49.01
N VAL A 222 16.43 -10.47 -49.49
CA VAL A 222 17.47 -11.32 -50.05
C VAL A 222 17.87 -10.69 -51.38
N ALA A 223 19.05 -10.07 -51.41
CA ALA A 223 19.65 -9.61 -52.65
C ALA A 223 20.03 -10.83 -53.51
N MET A 224 19.53 -10.87 -54.75
CA MET A 224 20.03 -11.73 -55.83
C MET A 224 21.20 -11.07 -56.53
#